data_AF-A0A662FPD0-F1
#
_entry.id   AF-A0A662FPD0-F1
#
_cell.length_a   1.000
_cell.length_b   1.000
_cell.length_c   1.000
_cell.angle_alpha   90.00
_cell.angle_beta   90.00
_cell.angle_gamma   90.00
#
_symmetry.space_group_name_H-M   'P 1'
#
loop_
_entity.id
_entity.type
_entity.pdbx_description
1 polymer ?
#
loop_
_entity_poly.entity_id
_entity_poly.type
_entity_poly.pdbx_seq_one_letter_code
_entity_poly.pdbx_strand_id
1 'polypeptide(L)'
;NWESIKELAQLDGAFVMDRAGRIYCAGAYILVKNGVRAHPGFGGRHLAAASITQETDSVAFALSSSGTLRIFEDGKVVFQQDLG
;
A
#
# COMPACT_ATOMS: atom_id res chain seq x y z
N ASN A 1 -0.17 16.69 11.74
CA ASN A 1 0.62 16.41 12.95
C ASN A 1 1.22 15.01 12.80
N TRP A 2 2.52 14.85 13.02
CA TRP A 2 3.23 13.56 12.89
C TRP A 2 2.76 12.52 13.91
N GLU A 3 2.43 12.94 15.13
CA GLU A 3 1.96 12.02 16.17
C GLU A 3 0.63 11.35 15.78
N SER A 4 -0.30 12.11 15.19
CA SER A 4 -1.56 11.54 14.69
C SER A 4 -1.36 10.49 13.60
N ILE A 5 -0.33 10.64 12.75
CA ILE A 5 -0.02 9.65 11.71
C ILE A 5 0.48 8.36 12.36
N LYS A 6 1.37 8.45 13.35
CA LYS A 6 1.88 7.28 14.07
C LYS A 6 0.78 6.53 14.82
N GLU A 7 -0.10 7.26 15.51
CA GLU A 7 -1.24 6.70 16.24
C GLU A 7 -2.18 5.96 15.29
N LEU A 8 -2.54 6.58 14.17
CA LEU A 8 -3.42 5.97 13.16
C LEU A 8 -2.75 4.82 12.39
N ALA A 9 -1.42 4.82 12.29
CA ALA A 9 -0.67 3.77 11.60
C ALA A 9 -0.68 2.42 12.33
N GLN A 10 -1.14 2.40 13.59
CA GLN A 10 -1.39 1.17 14.33
C GLN A 10 -2.68 0.47 13.89
N LEU A 11 -3.57 1.16 13.17
CA LEU A 11 -4.79 0.56 12.63
C LEU A 11 -4.46 -0.35 11.44
N ASP A 12 -5.25 -1.41 11.29
CA ASP A 12 -5.23 -2.22 10.07
C ASP A 12 -5.77 -1.43 8.87
N GLY A 13 -5.23 -1.73 7.69
CA GLY A 13 -5.67 -1.15 6.42
C GLY A 13 -4.63 -0.21 5.82
N ALA A 14 -5.11 0.78 5.06
CA ALA A 14 -4.28 1.70 4.30
C ALA A 14 -4.60 3.17 4.62
N PHE A 15 -3.58 4.02 4.43
CA PHE A 15 -3.78 5.45 4.26
C PHE A 15 -4.05 5.77 2.79
N VAL A 16 -4.96 6.69 2.53
CA VAL A 16 -5.19 7.25 1.18
C VAL A 16 -5.00 8.75 1.25
N MET A 17 -4.18 9.28 0.35
CA MET A 17 -3.84 10.70 0.28
C MET A 17 -3.71 11.17 -1.17
N ASP A 18 -3.88 12.47 -1.40
CA ASP A 18 -3.58 13.07 -2.70
C ASP A 18 -2.11 13.49 -2.84
N ARG A 19 -1.77 13.97 -4.05
CA ARG A 19 -0.46 14.50 -4.40
C ARG A 19 -0.09 15.79 -3.64
N ALA A 20 -1.06 16.49 -3.05
CA ALA A 20 -0.81 17.68 -2.23
C ALA A 20 -0.48 17.32 -0.77
N GLY A 21 -0.51 16.03 -0.41
CA GLY A 21 -0.19 15.56 0.93
C GLY A 21 -1.39 15.47 1.87
N ARG A 22 -2.62 15.66 1.38
CA ARG A 22 -3.83 15.58 2.21
C ARG A 22 -4.27 14.13 2.37
N ILE A 23 -4.31 13.64 3.61
CA ILE A 23 -4.86 12.32 3.95
C ILE A 23 -6.39 12.40 3.98
N TYR A 24 -7.06 11.55 3.21
CA TYR A 24 -8.52 11.42 3.19
C TYR A 24 -9.03 10.40 4.19
N CYS A 25 -8.29 9.31 4.37
CA CYS A 25 -8.65 8.25 5.31
C CYS A 25 -7.42 7.50 5.82
N ALA A 26 -7.58 6.92 7.01
CA ALA A 26 -6.69 5.94 7.62
C ALA A 26 -7.50 4.68 7.93
N GLY A 27 -6.86 3.51 7.83
CA GLY A 27 -7.51 2.22 8.04
C GLY A 27 -8.46 1.78 6.93
N ALA A 28 -8.24 2.26 5.70
CA ALA A 28 -9.08 1.88 4.57
C ALA A 28 -8.88 0.41 4.19
N TYR A 29 -9.99 -0.30 3.97
CA TYR A 29 -9.98 -1.62 3.34
C TYR A 29 -9.96 -1.47 1.82
N ILE A 30 -8.86 -1.91 1.20
CA ILE A 30 -8.72 -1.90 -0.26
C ILE A 30 -9.17 -3.25 -0.80
N LEU A 31 -10.25 -3.24 -1.56
CA LEU A 31 -10.79 -4.43 -2.21
C LEU A 31 -9.83 -4.89 -3.31
N VAL A 32 -9.38 -6.14 -3.22
CA VAL A 32 -8.59 -6.78 -4.28
C VAL A 32 -9.52 -7.21 -5.42
N LYS A 33 -9.30 -6.65 -6.61
CA LYS A 33 -10.06 -6.98 -7.82
C LYS A 33 -9.50 -8.23 -8.50
N ASN A 34 -10.29 -8.79 -9.41
CA ASN A 34 -9.87 -9.91 -10.23
C ASN A 34 -8.74 -9.51 -11.17
N GLY A 35 -7.82 -10.43 -11.47
CA GLY A 35 -6.72 -10.18 -12.42
C GLY A 35 -5.44 -9.61 -11.79
N VAL A 36 -5.46 -9.29 -10.50
CA VAL A 36 -4.26 -8.92 -9.74
C VAL A 36 -3.32 -10.12 -9.68
N ARG A 37 -2.07 -9.93 -10.15
CA ARG A 37 -1.05 -10.98 -10.13
C ARG A 37 -0.44 -11.11 -8.74
N ALA A 38 -0.64 -12.26 -8.10
CA ALA A 38 0.07 -12.63 -6.89
C ALA A 38 1.45 -13.21 -7.22
N HIS A 39 2.50 -12.70 -6.57
CA HIS A 39 3.84 -13.25 -6.63
C HIS A 39 4.19 -13.98 -5.33
N PRO A 40 5.12 -14.95 -5.33
CA PRO A 40 5.61 -15.56 -4.09
C PRO A 40 6.08 -14.49 -3.10
N GLY A 41 5.66 -14.62 -1.84
CA GLY A 41 5.92 -13.63 -0.79
C GLY A 41 4.88 -12.50 -0.69
N PHE A 42 3.90 -12.43 -1.61
CA PHE A 42 2.83 -11.44 -1.52
C PHE A 42 1.74 -11.89 -0.54
N GLY A 43 1.67 -11.23 0.61
CA GLY A 43 0.47 -11.19 1.47
C GLY A 43 -0.56 -10.13 1.08
N GLY A 44 -1.62 -9.99 1.89
CA GLY A 44 -2.78 -9.12 1.61
C GLY A 44 -2.46 -7.64 1.31
N ARG A 45 -1.48 -7.03 2.02
CA ARG A 45 -1.05 -5.64 1.75
C ARG A 45 -0.49 -5.46 0.33
N HIS A 46 0.24 -6.44 -0.16
CA HIS A 46 0.80 -6.41 -1.50
C HIS A 46 -0.31 -6.56 -2.56
N LEU A 47 -1.29 -7.43 -2.31
CA LEU A 47 -2.43 -7.60 -3.22
C LEU A 47 -3.30 -6.35 -3.28
N ALA A 48 -3.54 -5.71 -2.13
CA ALA A 48 -4.23 -4.42 -2.06
C ALA A 48 -3.49 -3.32 -2.85
N ALA A 49 -2.18 -3.18 -2.63
CA ALA A 49 -1.35 -2.20 -3.33
C ALA A 49 -1.30 -2.44 -4.84
N ALA A 50 -1.13 -3.69 -5.27
CA ALA A 50 -1.20 -4.05 -6.69
C ALA A 50 -2.60 -3.78 -7.27
N SER A 51 -3.67 -4.10 -6.55
CA SER A 51 -5.03 -3.88 -7.04
C SER A 51 -5.38 -2.42 -7.23
N ILE A 52 -5.08 -1.55 -6.26
CA ILE A 52 -5.48 -0.15 -6.36
C ILE A 52 -4.70 0.58 -7.46
N THR A 53 -3.41 0.26 -7.61
CA THR A 53 -2.54 0.85 -8.65
C THR A 53 -2.81 0.26 -10.03
N GLN A 54 -3.44 -0.91 -10.14
CA GLN A 54 -3.93 -1.44 -11.41
C GLN A 54 -5.18 -0.70 -11.90
N GLU A 55 -6.03 -0.25 -10.98
CA GLU A 55 -7.34 0.34 -11.27
C GLU A 55 -7.32 1.88 -11.28
N THR A 56 -6.21 2.50 -10.89
CA THR A 56 -6.07 3.96 -10.77
C THR A 56 -4.64 4.40 -11.10
N ASP A 57 -4.46 5.68 -11.44
CA ASP A 57 -3.13 6.29 -11.67
C ASP A 57 -2.36 6.59 -10.36
N SER A 58 -2.58 5.79 -9.33
CA SER A 58 -1.96 5.95 -8.01
C SER A 58 -0.64 5.18 -7.91
N VAL A 59 0.17 5.59 -6.94
CA VAL A 59 1.35 4.85 -6.48
C VAL A 59 1.03 4.31 -5.09
N ALA A 60 1.32 3.04 -4.83
CA ALA A 60 1.06 2.43 -3.53
C ALA A 60 2.34 1.88 -2.89
N PHE A 61 2.45 2.08 -1.57
CA PHE A 61 3.56 1.59 -0.75
C PHE A 61 3.04 0.47 0.14
N ALA A 62 3.71 -0.68 0.13
CA ALA A 62 3.41 -1.79 1.03
C ALA A 62 4.66 -2.21 1.80
N LEU A 63 4.58 -2.13 3.12
CA LEU A 63 5.60 -2.67 4.03
C LEU A 63 5.14 -4.04 4.53
N SER A 64 5.96 -5.07 4.29
CA SER A 64 5.70 -6.41 4.80
C SER A 64 6.03 -6.51 6.29
N SER A 65 5.43 -7.49 6.96
CA SER A 65 5.78 -7.81 8.35
C SER A 65 7.23 -8.28 8.52
N SER A 66 7.89 -8.65 7.41
CA SER A 66 9.32 -9.02 7.38
C SER A 66 10.26 -7.83 7.16
N GLY A 67 9.74 -6.60 7.11
CA GLY A 67 10.55 -5.39 6.92
C GLY A 67 10.89 -5.06 5.46
N THR A 68 10.21 -5.65 4.48
CA THR A 68 10.43 -5.32 3.06
C THR A 68 9.44 -4.26 2.59
N LEU A 69 9.94 -3.11 2.14
CA LEU A 69 9.17 -2.09 1.45
C LEU A 69 9.07 -2.42 -0.04
N ARG A 70 7.86 -2.32 -0.60
CA ARG A 70 7.61 -2.38 -2.05
C ARG A 70 6.77 -1.20 -2.49
N ILE A 71 7.11 -0.65 -3.66
CA ILE A 71 6.35 0.41 -4.33
C ILE A 71 5.71 -0.19 -5.57
N PHE A 72 4.42 0.08 -5.74
CA PHE A 72 3.59 -0.41 -6.82
C PHE A 72 3.11 0.73 -7.71
N GLU A 73 3.15 0.50 -9.02
CA GLU A 73 2.57 1.34 -10.08
C GLU A 73 2.01 0.40 -11.16
N ASP A 74 0.85 0.71 -11.74
CA ASP A 74 0.16 -0.12 -12.75
C ASP A 74 0.04 -1.61 -12.34
N GLY A 75 -0.18 -1.87 -11.06
CA GLY A 75 -0.28 -3.22 -10.49
C GLY A 75 1.03 -4.01 -10.44
N LYS A 76 2.18 -3.37 -10.66
CA LYS A 76 3.50 -4.00 -10.68
C LYS A 76 4.42 -3.38 -9.65
N VAL A 77 5.35 -4.17 -9.12
CA VAL A 77 6.42 -3.64 -8.27
C VAL A 77 7.43 -2.89 -9.14
N VAL A 78 7.61 -1.61 -8.86
CA VAL A 78 8.62 -0.75 -9.53
C VAL A 78 9.87 -0.55 -8.68
N PHE A 79 9.76 -0.77 -7.37
CA PHE A 79 10.86 -0.66 -6.43
C PHE A 79 10.67 -1.61 -5.24
N GLN A 80 11.78 -2.17 -4.73
CA GLN A 80 11.81 -2.99 -3.54
C GLN A 80 13.06 -2.67 -2.72
N GLN A 81 12.91 -2.57 -1.40
CA GLN A 81 14.01 -2.43 -0.45
C GLN A 81 13.71 -3.18 0.84
N ASP A 82 14.68 -3.94 1.33
CA ASP A 82 14.65 -4.52 2.67
C ASP A 82 15.14 -3.47 3.69
N LEU A 83 14.33 -3.19 4.70
CA LEU A 83 14.55 -2.16 5.73
C LEU A 83 15.04 -2.75 7.05
N GLY A 84 15.78 -3.87 6.98
CA GLY A 84 16.25 -4.66 8.12
C GLY A 84 16.76 -3.85 9.30
#